data_AF-A0A3Q4BBR9-F1
#
_entry.id   AF-A0A3Q4BBR9-F1
#
_cell.length_a   1.000
_cell.length_b   1.000
_cell.length_c   1.000
_cell.angle_alpha   90.00
_cell.angle_beta   90.00
_cell.angle_gamma   90.00
#
_symmetry.space_group_name_H-M   'P 1'
#
loop_
_entity.id
_entity.type
_entity.pdbx_description
1 polymer ?
#
loop_
_entity_poly.entity_id
_entity_poly.type
_entity_poly.pdbx_seq_one_letter_code
_entity_poly.pdbx_strand_id
1 'polypeptide(L)'
;TATTDSLLDTFKILIATDIHLGYLERDAIRGNDSYNTLNEILNCAKTNQVDFILLGGDLFHDNKPSRRSLHTCITMLRKYCMGDSPIHFNILSDQTVNFNTTQCLWTY
;
A
#
# COMPACT_ATOMS: atom_id res chain seq x y z
N THR A 1 -16.96 24.67 14.53
CA THR A 1 -17.76 23.56 13.98
C THR A 1 -17.68 23.45 12.46
N ALA A 2 -17.20 24.45 11.70
CA ALA A 2 -17.07 24.34 10.23
C ALA A 2 -15.76 23.71 9.72
N THR A 3 -14.72 23.56 10.55
CA THR A 3 -13.38 23.12 10.09
C THR A 3 -13.18 21.60 10.12
N THR A 4 -14.01 20.86 10.85
CA THR A 4 -13.94 19.38 10.89
C THR A 4 -14.72 18.72 9.76
N ASP A 5 -15.76 19.38 9.24
CA ASP A 5 -16.61 18.83 8.17
C ASP A 5 -15.87 18.78 6.81
N SER A 6 -15.11 19.83 6.48
CA SER A 6 -14.36 19.89 5.22
C SER A 6 -13.25 18.84 5.09
N LEU A 7 -12.80 18.26 6.22
CA LEU A 7 -11.79 17.20 6.22
C LEU A 7 -12.38 15.84 5.85
N LEU A 8 -13.68 15.62 6.06
CA LEU A 8 -14.38 14.40 5.65
C LEU A 8 -14.62 14.36 4.13
N ASP A 9 -14.68 15.52 3.50
CA ASP A 9 -14.85 15.67 2.05
C ASP A 9 -13.52 15.65 1.27
N THR A 10 -12.39 15.44 1.94
CA THR A 10 -11.05 15.48 1.32
C THR A 10 -10.39 14.11 1.34
N PHE A 11 -10.06 13.58 0.16
CA PHE A 11 -9.24 12.38 0.05
C PHE A 11 -7.76 12.66 0.35
N LYS A 12 -7.19 11.89 1.28
CA LYS A 12 -5.75 11.81 1.51
C LYS A 12 -5.18 10.58 0.83
N ILE A 13 -4.44 10.81 -0.24
CA ILE A 13 -3.86 9.73 -1.06
C ILE A 13 -2.35 9.78 -0.92
N LEU A 14 -1.74 8.67 -0.51
CA LEU A 14 -0.30 8.50 -0.64
C LEU A 14 0.02 7.95 -2.03
N ILE A 15 0.85 8.65 -2.79
CA ILE A 15 1.28 8.22 -4.13
C ILE A 15 2.73 7.79 -4.06
N ALA A 16 3.04 6.59 -4.56
CA ALA A 16 4.39 6.08 -4.70
C ALA A 16 4.55 5.30 -6.01
N THR A 17 5.75 5.23 -6.57
CA THR A 17 6.05 4.51 -7.82
C THR A 17 7.49 3.99 -7.79
N ASP A 18 7.80 3.00 -8.63
CA ASP A 18 9.17 2.52 -8.88
C ASP A 18 9.93 2.13 -7.60
N ILE A 19 9.24 1.42 -6.70
CA ILE A 19 9.82 0.99 -5.42
C ILE A 19 10.91 -0.07 -5.65
N HIS A 20 10.76 -0.89 -6.70
CA HIS A 20 11.70 -1.96 -7.08
C HIS A 20 12.15 -2.82 -5.89
N LEU A 21 11.18 -3.37 -5.17
CA LEU A 21 11.44 -4.24 -4.03
C LEU A 21 12.29 -5.44 -4.45
N GLY A 22 13.34 -5.72 -3.68
CA GLY A 22 14.30 -6.79 -3.98
C GLY A 22 15.46 -6.35 -4.87
N TYR A 23 15.55 -5.07 -5.23
CA TYR A 23 16.74 -4.53 -5.92
C TYR A 23 18.01 -4.81 -5.11
N LEU A 24 18.98 -5.46 -5.74
CA LEU A 24 20.26 -5.87 -5.16
C LEU A 24 20.13 -6.72 -3.87
N GLU A 25 19.10 -7.55 -3.75
CA GLU A 25 18.82 -8.34 -2.52
C GLU A 25 19.99 -9.24 -2.04
N ARG A 26 20.90 -9.63 -2.92
CA ARG A 26 22.07 -10.46 -2.58
C ARG A 26 23.27 -9.67 -2.08
N ASP A 27 23.23 -8.34 -2.19
CA ASP A 27 24.29 -7.46 -1.71
C ASP A 27 24.23 -7.34 -0.19
N ALA A 28 25.38 -7.51 0.48
CA ALA A 28 25.46 -7.53 1.95
C ALA A 28 25.14 -6.17 2.59
N ILE A 29 25.33 -5.06 1.86
CA ILE A 29 25.15 -3.71 2.36
C ILE A 29 23.81 -3.15 1.89
N ARG A 30 23.53 -3.28 0.59
CA ARG A 30 22.41 -2.61 -0.10
C ARG A 30 21.14 -3.45 -0.22
N GLY A 31 21.22 -4.75 0.06
CA GLY A 31 20.10 -5.67 -0.15
C GLY A 31 18.86 -5.36 0.69
N ASN A 32 18.99 -4.54 1.74
CA ASN A 32 17.88 -4.11 2.58
C ASN A 32 17.32 -2.71 2.22
N ASP A 33 17.95 -1.98 1.31
CA ASP A 33 17.59 -0.56 1.03
C ASP A 33 16.14 -0.45 0.56
N SER A 34 15.75 -1.22 -0.46
CA SER A 34 14.39 -1.21 -1.03
C SER A 34 13.32 -1.57 0.01
N TYR A 35 13.62 -2.50 0.92
CA TYR A 35 12.71 -2.89 2.00
C TYR A 35 12.56 -1.79 3.06
N ASN A 36 13.66 -1.13 3.40
CA ASN A 36 13.64 -0.01 4.34
C ASN A 36 12.84 1.17 3.78
N THR A 37 13.01 1.48 2.49
CA THR A 37 12.23 2.52 1.81
C THR A 37 10.74 2.17 1.77
N LEU A 38 10.35 0.94 1.42
CA LEU A 38 8.94 0.54 1.48
C LEU A 38 8.37 0.70 2.90
N ASN A 39 9.14 0.31 3.91
CA ASN A 39 8.73 0.42 5.30
C ASN A 39 8.52 1.88 5.72
N GLU A 40 9.38 2.80 5.26
CA GLU A 40 9.22 4.24 5.49
C GLU A 40 7.95 4.78 4.81
N ILE A 41 7.73 4.44 3.53
CA ILE A 41 6.54 4.84 2.76
C ILE A 41 5.26 4.40 3.49
N LEU A 42 5.19 3.13 3.91
CA LEU A 42 4.03 2.58 4.63
C LEU A 42 3.87 3.19 6.02
N ASN A 43 4.97 3.50 6.71
CA ASN A 43 4.92 4.20 7.98
C ASN A 43 4.38 5.63 7.80
N CYS A 44 4.82 6.36 6.78
CA CYS A 44 4.26 7.66 6.41
C CYS A 44 2.77 7.57 6.09
N ALA A 45 2.33 6.54 5.36
CA ALA A 45 0.91 6.31 5.08
C ALA A 45 0.09 6.22 6.38
N LYS A 46 0.58 5.40 7.33
CA LYS A 46 -0.08 5.19 8.62
C LYS A 46 -0.06 6.42 9.51
N THR A 47 1.08 7.11 9.61
CA THR A 47 1.23 8.32 10.43
C THR A 47 0.34 9.46 9.93
N ASN A 48 0.21 9.62 8.61
CA ASN A 48 -0.63 10.66 8.03
C ASN A 48 -2.12 10.28 7.92
N GLN A 49 -2.49 9.05 8.31
CA GLN A 49 -3.84 8.50 8.23
C GLN A 49 -4.44 8.72 6.83
N VAL A 50 -3.73 8.23 5.81
CA VAL A 50 -4.19 8.30 4.43
C VAL A 50 -5.34 7.31 4.21
N ASP A 51 -6.27 7.66 3.32
CA ASP A 51 -7.43 6.83 3.01
C ASP A 51 -7.01 5.59 2.20
N PHE A 52 -6.12 5.79 1.24
CA PHE A 52 -5.53 4.70 0.46
C PHE A 52 -4.16 5.07 -0.10
N ILE A 53 -3.43 4.04 -0.53
CA ILE A 53 -2.13 4.14 -1.18
C ILE A 53 -2.33 3.84 -2.67
N LEU A 54 -1.86 4.73 -3.53
CA LEU A 54 -1.84 4.56 -4.97
C LEU A 54 -0.41 4.25 -5.43
N LEU A 55 -0.21 3.06 -5.98
CA LEU A 55 1.08 2.64 -6.52
C LEU A 55 1.08 2.79 -8.04
N GLY A 56 2.04 3.54 -8.58
CA GLY A 56 2.16 3.88 -10.00
C GLY A 56 2.71 2.77 -10.90
N GLY A 57 3.30 1.72 -10.33
CA GLY A 57 3.95 0.66 -11.09
C GLY A 57 5.22 0.16 -10.41
N ASP A 58 5.80 -0.91 -10.94
CA ASP A 58 7.13 -1.43 -10.57
C ASP A 58 7.37 -1.59 -9.06
N LEU A 59 6.40 -2.20 -8.38
CA LEU A 59 6.53 -2.55 -6.97
C LEU A 59 7.69 -3.52 -6.73
N PHE A 60 7.89 -4.49 -7.62
CA PHE A 60 8.98 -5.46 -7.56
C PHE A 60 10.03 -5.14 -8.61
N HIS A 61 11.30 -5.37 -8.29
CA HIS A 61 12.39 -5.22 -9.27
C HIS A 61 12.34 -6.30 -10.35
N ASP A 62 12.11 -7.55 -9.95
CA ASP A 62 12.03 -8.69 -10.85
C ASP A 62 10.57 -9.06 -11.15
N ASN A 63 10.27 -9.37 -12.41
CA ASN A 63 8.97 -9.91 -12.84
C ASN A 63 8.59 -11.20 -12.08
N LYS A 64 9.60 -11.96 -11.65
CA LYS A 64 9.46 -13.13 -10.77
C LYS A 64 10.19 -12.81 -9.46
N PRO A 65 9.54 -12.10 -8.53
CA PRO A 65 10.19 -11.71 -7.28
C PRO A 65 10.61 -12.92 -6.46
N SER A 66 11.64 -12.74 -5.63
CA SER A 66 12.10 -13.81 -4.75
C SER A 66 11.03 -14.13 -3.70
N ARG A 67 11.07 -15.35 -3.14
CA ARG A 67 10.17 -15.74 -2.04
C ARG A 67 10.31 -14.80 -0.85
N ARG A 68 11.53 -14.31 -0.60
CA ARG A 68 11.82 -13.35 0.47
C ARG A 68 11.19 -12.00 0.17
N SER A 69 11.31 -11.49 -1.06
CA SER A 69 10.71 -10.21 -1.46
C SER A 69 9.20 -10.24 -1.32
N LEU A 70 8.55 -11.28 -1.85
CA LEU A 70 7.09 -11.46 -1.74
C LEU A 70 6.65 -11.56 -0.28
N HIS A 71 7.28 -12.42 0.50
CA HIS A 71 6.89 -12.63 1.90
C HIS A 71 7.07 -11.37 2.74
N THR A 72 8.18 -10.65 2.53
CA THR A 72 8.46 -9.38 3.21
C THR A 72 7.41 -8.32 2.84
N CYS A 73 7.10 -8.18 1.55
CA CYS A 73 6.09 -7.25 1.07
C CYS A 73 4.72 -7.52 1.71
N ILE A 74 4.24 -8.76 1.65
CA ILE A 74 2.95 -9.16 2.23
C ILE A 74 2.93 -8.92 3.74
N THR A 75 4.03 -9.23 4.43
CA THR A 75 4.16 -9.00 5.88
C THR A 75 4.07 -7.51 6.22
N MET A 76 4.72 -6.65 5.44
CA MET A 76 4.67 -5.21 5.62
C MET A 76 3.27 -4.65 5.34
N LEU A 77 2.65 -5.04 4.23
CA LEU A 77 1.27 -4.64 3.92
C LEU A 77 0.30 -5.06 5.03
N ARG A 78 0.45 -6.28 5.56
CA ARG A 78 -0.36 -6.76 6.68
C ARG A 78 -0.18 -5.92 7.94
N LYS A 79 1.05 -5.51 8.24
CA LYS A 79 1.41 -4.74 9.44
C LYS A 79 0.89 -3.30 9.39
N TYR A 80 0.95 -2.67 8.22
CA TYR A 80 0.65 -1.23 8.08
C TYR A 80 -0.77 -0.96 7.57
N CYS A 81 -1.32 -1.80 6.70
CA CYS A 81 -2.61 -1.57 6.04
C CYS A 81 -3.79 -2.29 6.72
N MET A 82 -3.56 -3.26 7.61
CA MET A 82 -4.64 -3.87 8.39
C MET A 82 -4.68 -3.30 9.80
N GLY A 83 -5.88 -2.96 10.26
CA GLY A 83 -6.12 -2.43 11.60
C GLY A 83 -7.61 -2.21 11.84
N ASP A 84 -7.94 -1.66 13.00
CA ASP A 84 -9.33 -1.45 13.44
C ASP A 84 -9.94 -0.15 12.87
N SER A 85 -9.14 0.68 12.19
CA SER A 85 -9.61 1.92 11.58
C SER A 85 -10.59 1.61 10.44
N PRO A 86 -11.82 2.16 10.47
CA PRO A 86 -12.77 1.94 9.39
C PRO A 86 -12.30 2.63 8.10
N ILE A 87 -12.73 2.12 6.95
CA ILE A 87 -12.50 2.75 5.66
C ILE A 87 -13.60 3.80 5.44
N HIS A 88 -13.23 5.03 5.09
CA HIS A 88 -14.14 6.18 5.06
C HIS A 88 -14.69 6.48 3.66
N PHE A 89 -14.45 5.61 2.67
CA PHE A 89 -14.88 5.79 1.30
C PHE A 89 -15.49 4.51 0.72
N ASN A 90 -16.38 4.69 -0.26
CA ASN A 90 -17.06 3.58 -0.92
C ASN A 90 -16.61 3.45 -2.38
N ILE A 91 -16.45 2.19 -2.82
CA ILE A 91 -16.21 1.87 -4.22
C ILE A 91 -17.57 1.61 -4.88
N LEU A 92 -18.00 2.54 -5.74
CA LEU A 92 -19.28 2.45 -6.48
C LEU A 92 -19.15 1.73 -7.83
N SER A 93 -17.93 1.43 -8.27
CA SER A 93 -17.68 0.75 -9.53
C SER A 93 -18.02 -0.75 -9.44
N ASP A 94 -18.32 -1.35 -10.59
CA ASP A 94 -18.58 -2.78 -10.67
C ASP A 94 -17.31 -3.57 -10.29
N GLN A 95 -17.37 -4.20 -9.12
CA GLN A 95 -16.27 -4.99 -8.59
C GLN A 95 -16.05 -6.28 -9.35
N THR A 96 -17.03 -6.80 -10.08
CA THR A 96 -16.88 -8.05 -10.86
C THR A 96 -15.96 -7.87 -12.06
N VAL A 97 -15.89 -6.66 -12.61
CA VAL A 97 -14.97 -6.30 -13.71
C VAL A 97 -13.54 -6.11 -13.18
N ASN A 98 -13.40 -5.50 -12.00
CA ASN A 98 -12.09 -5.12 -11.45
C ASN A 98 -11.46 -6.24 -10.60
N PHE A 99 -12.27 -7.12 -10.02
CA PHE A 99 -11.84 -8.21 -9.16
C PHE A 99 -12.42 -9.54 -9.64
N ASN A 100 -11.66 -10.22 -10.49
CA ASN A 100 -12.11 -11.41 -11.22
C ASN A 100 -12.41 -12.63 -10.32
N THR A 101 -11.89 -12.65 -9.09
CA THR A 101 -11.91 -13.86 -8.23
C THR A 101 -12.60 -13.64 -6.88
N THR A 102 -12.63 -12.42 -6.35
CA THR A 102 -13.19 -12.11 -5.01
C THR A 102 -13.64 -10.65 -4.94
N GLN A 103 -14.87 -10.40 -4.49
CA GLN A 103 -15.32 -9.03 -4.17
C GLN A 103 -14.50 -8.44 -3.03
N CYS A 104 -14.34 -7.11 -3.03
CA CYS A 104 -13.66 -6.41 -1.97
C CYS A 104 -14.51 -6.50 -0.70
N LEU A 105 -14.03 -7.25 0.30
CA LEU A 105 -14.79 -7.58 1.54
C LEU A 105 -15.13 -6.34 2.39
N TRP A 106 -14.52 -5.19 2.11
CA TRP A 106 -14.62 -3.98 2.90
C TRP A 106 -15.72 -3.01 2.43
N THR A 107 -16.47 -3.39 1.40
CA THR A 107 -17.63 -2.62 0.93
C THR A 107 -18.92 -3.33 1.32
N TYR A 108 -19.45 -2.99 2.50
CA TYR A 108 -20.86 -3.16 2.86
C TYR A 108 -21.31 -1.98 3.71
#